data_AF-A0A945QKA0-F1
#
_entry.id   AF-A0A945QKA0-F1
#
_cell.length_a   1.000
_cell.length_b   1.000
_cell.length_c   1.000
_cell.angle_alpha   90.00
_cell.angle_beta   90.00
_cell.angle_gamma   90.00
#
_symmetry.space_group_name_H-M   'P 1'
#
loop_
_entity.id
_entity.type
_entity.pdbx_description
1 polymer ?
#
loop_
_entity_poly.entity_id
_entity_poly.type
_entity_poly.pdbx_seq_one_letter_code
_entity_poly.pdbx_strand_id
1 'polypeptide(L)' 'CVPLGQKPTDDRGDWGGWFCPCHGSHYDTSGRIRKGPAPTNLVVPVYEFLDDSTVKIG' A
#
# COMPACT_ATOMS: atom_id res chain seq x y z
N CYS A 1 7.05 -2.96 7.32
CA CYS A 1 6.93 -1.73 6.50
C CYS A 1 5.55 -1.15 6.77
N VAL A 2 5.46 0.09 7.26
CA VAL A 2 4.21 0.86 7.32
C VAL A 2 4.43 2.06 6.41
N PRO A 3 3.98 2.01 5.15
CA PRO A 3 4.30 3.07 4.21
C PRO A 3 3.34 4.26 4.37
N LEU A 4 3.81 5.43 3.99
CA LEU A 4 3.04 6.65 3.84
C LEU A 4 2.19 6.59 2.56
N GLY A 5 1.23 7.51 2.41
CA GLY A 5 0.37 7.64 1.22
C GLY A 5 -1.13 7.76 1.55
N GLN A 6 -1.50 7.77 2.83
CA GLN A 6 -2.88 7.89 3.29
C GLN A 6 -3.32 9.36 3.36
N LYS A 7 -2.40 10.29 3.68
CA LYS A 7 -2.71 11.72 3.70
C LYS A 7 -2.43 12.36 2.33
N PRO A 8 -3.13 13.44 1.97
CA PRO A 8 -2.86 14.16 0.71
C PRO A 8 -1.44 14.70 0.60
N THR A 9 -0.81 15.02 1.73
CA THR A 9 0.54 15.59 1.81
C THR A 9 1.64 14.53 1.90
N ASP A 10 1.30 13.25 1.99
CA ASP A 10 2.29 12.19 2.11
C ASP A 10 3.02 11.98 0.79
N ASP A 11 4.32 11.69 0.87
CA ASP A 11 5.10 11.22 -0.27
C ASP A 11 4.57 9.85 -0.73
N ARG A 12 4.42 9.70 -2.05
CA ARG A 12 3.90 8.49 -2.72
C ARG A 12 4.96 7.78 -3.56
N GLY A 13 6.20 8.29 -3.54
CA GLY A 13 7.33 7.77 -4.28
C GLY A 13 7.13 7.81 -5.80
N ASP A 14 8.11 7.27 -6.52
CA ASP A 14 8.18 7.33 -7.99
C ASP A 14 7.01 6.65 -8.74
N TRP A 15 6.17 5.85 -8.07
CA TRP A 15 5.03 5.13 -8.67
C TRP A 15 3.66 5.63 -8.19
N GLY A 16 3.61 6.73 -7.43
CA GLY A 16 2.35 7.37 -7.03
C GLY A 16 1.45 6.55 -6.10
N GLY A 17 1.95 5.42 -5.57
CA GLY A 17 1.24 4.57 -4.62
C GLY A 17 1.61 4.94 -3.19
N TRP A 18 2.49 4.14 -2.60
CA TRP A 18 2.92 4.28 -1.21
C TRP A 18 4.44 4.34 -1.10
N PHE A 19 4.94 5.08 -0.12
CA PHE A 19 6.38 5.23 0.12
C PHE A 19 6.73 4.92 1.57
N CYS A 20 7.72 4.03 1.78
CA CYS A 20 8.24 3.74 3.11
C CYS A 20 9.53 4.52 3.37
N PRO A 21 9.50 5.57 4.22
CA PRO A 21 10.65 6.43 4.47
C PRO A 21 11.75 5.74 5.29
N CYS A 22 11.44 4.61 5.95
CA CYS A 22 12.41 3.89 6.78
C CYS A 22 13.63 3.42 5.98
N HIS A 23 13.41 2.88 4.78
CA HIS A 23 14.47 2.30 3.94
C HIS A 23 14.28 2.59 2.44
N GLY A 24 13.41 3.54 2.08
CA GLY A 24 13.18 3.95 0.70
C GLY A 24 12.52 2.87 -0.17
N SER A 25 11.51 2.16 0.37
CA SER A 25 10.71 1.23 -0.46
C SER A 25 9.54 1.96 -1.11
N HIS A 26 9.36 1.74 -2.41
CA HIS A 26 8.32 2.36 -3.21
C HIS A 26 7.34 1.32 -3.74
N TYR A 27 6.05 1.61 -3.60
CA TYR A 27 4.97 0.75 -4.05
C TYR A 27 4.12 1.48 -5.08
N ASP A 28 3.62 0.74 -6.07
CA ASP A 28 2.62 1.27 -7.01
C ASP A 28 1.22 1.35 -6.37
N THR A 29 0.23 1.87 -7.09
CA THR A 29 -1.15 2.04 -6.61
C THR A 29 -1.91 0.74 -6.34
N SER A 30 -1.35 -0.43 -6.68
CA SER A 30 -1.87 -1.75 -6.30
C SER A 30 -1.13 -2.37 -5.10
N GLY A 31 -0.20 -1.63 -4.49
CA GLY A 31 0.55 -2.06 -3.30
C GLY A 31 1.71 -3.00 -3.63
N ARG A 32 2.15 -3.08 -4.89
CA ARG A 32 3.26 -3.95 -5.29
C ARG A 32 4.59 -3.25 -5.15
N ILE A 33 5.59 -3.94 -4.62
CA ILE A 33 6.95 -3.39 -4.48
C ILE A 33 7.56 -3.16 -5.87
N ARG A 34 8.06 -1.95 -6.11
CA ARG A 34 8.71 -1.57 -7.38
C ARG A 34 10.18 -1.21 -7.22
N LYS A 35 10.58 -0.73 -6.04
CA LYS A 35 11.95 -0.32 -5.71
C LYS A 35 12.19 -0.35 -4.20
N GLY A 36 13.43 -0.63 -3.80
CA GLY A 36 13.87 -0.65 -2.41
C GLY A 36 13.93 -2.07 -1.83
N PRO A 37 14.27 -2.18 -0.53
CA PRO A 37 14.64 -3.46 0.08
C PRO A 37 13.46 -4.34 0.50
N ALA A 38 12.20 -3.90 0.36
CA ALA A 38 11.07 -4.73 0.75
C ALA A 38 11.01 -6.00 -0.12
N PRO A 39 10.91 -7.20 0.47
CA PRO A 39 10.98 -8.46 -0.29
C PRO A 39 9.65 -8.84 -0.93
N THR A 40 8.54 -8.25 -0.48
CA THR A 40 7.18 -8.63 -0.90
C THR A 40 6.30 -7.41 -1.09
N ASN A 41 5.17 -7.62 -1.78
CA ASN A 41 4.08 -6.65 -1.90
C ASN A 41 3.41 -6.41 -0.54
N LEU A 42 2.62 -5.33 -0.43
CA LEU A 42 1.77 -5.09 0.73
C LEU A 42 0.75 -6.22 0.88
N VAL A 43 0.48 -6.60 2.13
CA VAL A 43 -0.47 -7.67 2.44
C VAL A 43 -1.88 -7.23 2.08
N VAL A 44 -2.59 -8.07 1.34
CA VAL A 44 -4.04 -7.94 1.15
C VAL A 44 -4.70 -8.69 2.31
N PRO A 45 -5.46 -8.01 3.19
CA PRO A 45 -6.15 -8.69 4.28
C PRO A 45 -7.23 -9.63 3.74
N VAL A 46 -7.68 -10.57 4.55
CA VAL A 46 -8.91 -11.34 4.24
C VAL A 46 -10.10 -10.39 4.26
N TYR A 47 -10.95 -10.46 3.25
CA TYR A 47 -12.17 -9.67 3.16
C TYR A 47 -13.26 -10.42 2.38
N GLU A 48 -14.50 -10.02 2.61
CA GLU A 48 -15.68 -10.47 1.87
C GLU A 48 -16.61 -9.28 1.58
N PHE A 49 -17.31 -9.35 0.46
CA PHE A 49 -18.41 -8.43 0.14
C PHE A 49 -19.70 -8.98 0.76
N LEU A 50 -20.35 -8.19 1.62
CA LEU A 50 -21.65 -8.57 2.20
C LEU A 50 -22.79 -8.22 1.25
N ASP A 51 -22.63 -7.12 0.51
CA ASP A 51 -23.51 -6.62 -0.54
C ASP A 51 -22.69 -5.70 -1.47
N ASP A 52 -23.35 -5.06 -2.46
CA ASP A 52 -22.71 -4.21 -3.47
C ASP A 52 -22.00 -2.95 -2.90
N SER A 53 -22.28 -2.59 -1.64
CA SER A 53 -21.79 -1.37 -0.99
C SER A 53 -21.04 -1.60 0.32
N THR A 54 -21.04 -2.84 0.84
CA THR A 54 -20.48 -3.17 2.15
C THR A 54 -19.38 -4.23 2.04
N VAL A 55 -18.20 -3.90 2.56
CA VAL A 55 -17.05 -4.82 2.67
C VAL A 55 -16.77 -5.09 4.14
N LYS A 56 -16.65 -6.37 4.50
CA LYS A 56 -16.15 -6.80 5.81
C LYS A 56 -14.68 -7.20 5.67
N ILE A 57 -13.84 -6.65 6.55
CA ILE A 57 -12.41 -6.96 6.66
C ILE A 57 -12.22 -7.77 7.94
N GLY A 58 -11.71 -9.00 7.84
CA GLY A 58 -11.63 -9.96 8.95
C GLY A 58 -12.91 -10.78 9.12
#